data_AF-A0A3B9AY93-F1
#
_entry.id   AF-A0A3B9AY93-F1
#
_cell.length_a   1.000
_cell.length_b   1.000
_cell.length_c   1.000
_cell.angle_alpha   90.00
_cell.angle_beta   90.00
_cell.angle_gamma   90.00
#
_symmetry.space_group_name_H-M   'P 1'
#
loop_
_entity.id
_entity.type
_entity.pdbx_description
1 polymer ?
#
loop_
_entity_poly.entity_id
_entity_poly.type
_entity_poly.pdbx_seq_one_letter_code
_entity_poly.pdbx_strand_id
1 'polypeptide(L)'
;MKQLATLVFWFAVLGTSFSQNRFDNNWIFANLSLGGNIVSFNGDGLHISSLENSSGRAREALACMSDSSGNLLFYTNNCTVIDKNHQIMEGGEG
;
A
#
# COMPACT_ATOMS: atom_id res chain seq x y z
N MET A 1 -43.24 -12.90 11.88
CA MET A 1 -42.15 -13.82 11.47
C MET A 1 -41.42 -13.36 10.21
N LYS A 2 -42.11 -13.01 9.11
CA LYS A 2 -41.46 -12.57 7.85
C LYS A 2 -40.54 -11.35 8.03
N GLN A 3 -40.99 -10.31 8.73
CA GLN A 3 -40.18 -9.10 8.95
C GLN A 3 -38.96 -9.32 9.88
N LEU A 4 -39.08 -10.25 10.84
CA LEU A 4 -37.96 -10.63 11.71
C LEU A 4 -36.88 -11.37 10.90
N ALA A 5 -37.29 -12.27 9.98
CA ALA A 5 -36.37 -12.95 9.08
C ALA A 5 -35.66 -11.98 8.12
N THR A 6 -36.38 -10.99 7.59
CA THR A 6 -35.78 -9.95 6.74
C THR A 6 -34.74 -9.12 7.49
N LEU A 7 -35.00 -8.76 8.76
CA LEU A 7 -34.06 -7.99 9.59
C LEU A 7 -32.77 -8.78 9.88
N VAL A 8 -32.89 -10.07 10.22
CA VAL A 8 -31.73 -10.95 10.48
C VAL A 8 -30.87 -11.11 9.23
N PHE A 9 -31.49 -11.20 8.05
CA PHE A 9 -30.77 -11.27 6.78
C PHE A 9 -29.93 -10.01 6.53
N TRP A 10 -30.48 -8.81 6.76
CA TRP A 10 -29.72 -7.56 6.61
C TRP A 10 -28.55 -7.46 7.60
N PHE A 11 -28.72 -7.90 8.85
CA PHE A 11 -27.63 -7.91 9.83
C PHE A 11 -26.50 -8.88 9.47
N ALA A 12 -26.82 -10.04 8.88
CA ALA A 12 -25.83 -11.01 8.43
C ALA A 12 -24.97 -10.49 7.26
N VAL A 13 -25.57 -9.72 6.35
CA VAL A 13 -24.87 -9.12 5.19
C VAL A 13 -23.93 -7.99 5.61
N LEU A 14 -24.25 -7.25 6.69
CA LEU A 14 -23.38 -6.18 7.19
C LEU A 14 -22.13 -6.72 7.90
N GLY A 15 -22.21 -7.91 8.50
CA GLY A 15 -21.11 -8.56 9.22
C GLY A 15 -19.97 -9.09 8.33
N THR A 16 -20.18 -9.20 7.02
CA THR A 16 -19.14 -9.62 6.06
C THR A 16 -18.33 -8.46 5.48
N SER A 17 -18.49 -7.26 6.05
CA SER A 17 -17.68 -6.10 5.66
C SER A 17 -16.26 -6.30 6.18
N PHE A 18 -15.38 -6.81 5.32
CA PHE A 18 -13.93 -6.81 5.56
C PHE A 18 -13.43 -5.37 5.55
N SER A 19 -13.44 -4.74 6.72
CA SER A 19 -12.70 -3.53 6.93
C SER A 19 -11.46 -3.88 7.74
N GLN A 20 -10.29 -3.44 7.27
CA GLN A 20 -9.03 -3.33 8.02
C GLN A 20 -8.08 -4.54 8.08
N ASN A 21 -7.59 -5.04 6.93
CA ASN A 21 -6.24 -5.64 6.96
C ASN A 21 -5.47 -5.58 5.64
N ARG A 22 -5.16 -4.38 5.13
CA ARG A 22 -4.21 -4.23 4.00
C ARG A 22 -3.40 -2.95 4.15
N PHE A 23 -2.21 -3.05 4.72
CA PHE A 23 -1.18 -2.00 4.66
C PHE A 23 -0.44 -2.12 3.33
N ASP A 24 -1.20 -2.08 2.22
CA ASP A 24 -0.69 -2.00 0.84
C ASP A 24 0.69 -2.65 0.61
N ASN A 25 0.67 -3.91 1.03
CA ASN A 25 1.53 -5.08 0.93
C ASN A 25 3.04 -4.89 0.94
N ASN A 26 3.62 -4.08 0.05
CA ASN A 26 5.05 -3.83 0.09
C ASN A 26 5.32 -2.34 -0.07
N TRP A 27 6.06 -1.80 0.90
CA TRP A 27 6.72 -0.52 0.81
C TRP A 27 8.18 -0.72 0.47
N ILE A 28 8.67 -0.01 -0.54
CA ILE A 28 10.08 -0.01 -0.91
C ILE A 28 10.65 1.34 -0.56
N PHE A 29 11.61 1.38 0.34
CA PHE A 29 12.41 2.56 0.66
C PHE A 29 13.77 2.41 0.01
N ALA A 30 14.12 3.27 -0.95
CA ALA A 30 15.33 3.10 -1.73
C ALA A 30 16.19 4.37 -1.81
N ASN A 31 17.49 4.14 -1.93
CA ASN A 31 18.49 5.13 -2.26
C ASN A 31 19.34 4.59 -3.42
N LEU A 32 19.55 5.43 -4.44
CA LEU A 32 20.30 5.07 -5.65
C LEU A 32 21.72 4.54 -5.35
N SER A 33 22.38 5.01 -4.28
CA SER A 33 23.77 4.68 -3.98
C SER A 33 23.95 3.69 -2.83
N LEU A 34 22.95 3.54 -1.96
CA LEU A 34 23.05 2.76 -0.73
C LEU A 34 22.15 1.50 -0.71
N GLY A 35 21.37 1.27 -1.75
CA GLY A 35 20.36 0.22 -1.77
C GLY A 35 19.09 0.66 -1.03
N GLY A 36 18.33 -0.28 -0.48
CA GLY A 36 17.07 0.02 0.17
C GLY A 36 16.57 -1.06 1.11
N ASN A 37 15.33 -0.91 1.55
CA ASN A 37 14.61 -1.89 2.33
C ASN A 37 13.24 -2.14 1.69
N ILE A 38 12.80 -3.39 1.73
CA ILE A 38 11.43 -3.78 1.43
C ILE A 38 10.76 -4.05 2.77
N VAL A 39 9.66 -3.35 3.02
CA VAL A 39 8.81 -3.55 4.19
C VAL A 39 7.51 -4.19 3.71
N SER A 40 7.34 -5.46 4.03
CA SER A 40 6.19 -6.27 3.65
C SER A 40 5.22 -6.42 4.83
N PHE A 41 3.94 -6.22 4.56
CA PHE A 41 2.84 -6.45 5.51
C PHE A 41 2.01 -7.67 5.11
N ASN A 42 2.58 -8.56 4.28
CA ASN A 42 1.92 -9.79 3.88
C ASN A 42 1.90 -10.81 5.04
N GLY A 43 0.73 -11.33 5.39
CA GLY A 43 0.55 -12.36 6.43
C GLY A 43 0.26 -11.79 7.82
N ASP A 44 0.74 -12.47 8.86
CA ASP A 44 0.39 -12.16 10.27
C ASP A 44 1.27 -11.06 10.90
N GLY A 45 2.12 -10.37 10.14
CA GLY A 45 3.02 -9.37 10.70
C GLY A 45 3.91 -8.60 9.73
N LEU A 46 4.79 -7.80 10.31
CA LEU A 46 5.79 -6.97 9.62
C LEU A 46 7.00 -7.80 9.23
N HIS A 47 7.39 -7.77 7.95
CA HIS A 47 8.63 -8.37 7.45
C HIS A 47 9.50 -7.30 6.79
N ILE A 48 10.79 -7.27 7.12
CA ILE A 48 11.76 -6.32 6.54
C ILE A 48 12.89 -7.11 5.89
N SER A 49 13.20 -6.81 4.64
CA SER A 49 14.33 -7.39 3.91
C SER A 49 15.16 -6.32 3.21
N SER A 50 16.46 -6.57 3.03
CA SER A 50 17.33 -5.66 2.28
C SER A 50 16.98 -5.69 0.77
N LEU A 51 17.08 -4.51 0.14
CA LEU A 51 17.08 -4.35 -1.30
C LEU A 51 18.49 -3.99 -1.74
N GLU A 52 19.26 -4.99 -2.17
CA GLU A 52 20.59 -4.78 -2.73
C GLU A 52 20.48 -4.28 -4.17
N ASN A 53 21.30 -3.27 -4.54
CA ASN A 53 21.34 -2.67 -5.87
C ASN A 53 20.00 -2.10 -6.37
N SER A 54 19.52 -1.02 -5.75
CA SER A 54 18.36 -0.30 -6.28
C SER A 54 18.71 0.40 -7.60
N SER A 55 17.96 0.13 -8.67
CA SER A 55 18.15 0.76 -9.99
C SER A 55 17.40 2.09 -10.16
N GLY A 56 16.82 2.61 -9.07
CA GLY A 56 15.98 3.80 -9.05
C GLY A 56 16.81 5.08 -9.20
N ARG A 57 16.38 6.01 -10.07
CA ARG A 57 17.14 7.24 -10.41
C ARG A 57 17.04 8.39 -9.40
N ALA A 58 16.19 8.30 -8.38
CA ALA A 58 16.06 9.40 -7.43
C ALA A 58 17.12 9.29 -6.33
N ARG A 59 17.76 10.44 -6.08
CA ARG A 59 19.00 10.53 -5.29
C ARG A 59 18.76 10.24 -3.81
N GLU A 60 17.57 10.56 -3.29
CA GLU A 60 17.24 10.47 -1.86
C GLU A 60 15.75 10.18 -1.64
N ALA A 61 15.44 9.54 -0.51
CA ALA A 61 14.09 9.39 0.06
C ALA A 61 13.00 8.87 -0.91
N LEU A 62 13.32 7.89 -1.74
CA LEU A 62 12.32 7.21 -2.54
C LEU A 62 11.50 6.28 -1.67
N ALA A 63 10.18 6.44 -1.74
CA ALA A 63 9.25 5.43 -1.26
C ALA A 63 8.28 5.06 -2.38
N CYS A 64 7.98 3.77 -2.54
CA CYS A 64 6.86 3.33 -3.36
C CYS A 64 6.08 2.21 -2.68
N MET A 65 4.83 2.10 -3.10
CA MET A 65 3.80 1.25 -2.50
C MET A 65 3.22 0.32 -3.58
N SER A 66 2.99 -0.95 -3.25
CA SER A 66 2.37 -1.91 -4.17
C SER A 66 1.23 -2.72 -3.56
N ASP A 67 0.26 -3.12 -4.39
CA ASP A 67 -0.77 -4.06 -3.97
C ASP A 67 -0.20 -5.49 -3.79
N SER A 68 -1.05 -6.44 -3.42
CA SER A 68 -0.66 -7.82 -3.12
C SER A 68 -0.21 -8.59 -4.36
N SER A 69 -0.52 -8.08 -5.54
CA SER A 69 -0.08 -8.60 -6.83
C SER A 69 1.20 -7.92 -7.32
N GLY A 70 1.76 -6.99 -6.54
CA GLY A 70 2.95 -6.22 -6.89
C GLY A 70 2.66 -5.05 -7.84
N ASN A 71 1.40 -4.67 -8.06
CA ASN A 71 1.09 -3.51 -8.89
C ASN A 71 1.34 -2.22 -8.10
N LEU A 72 1.94 -1.23 -8.77
CA LEU A 72 2.17 0.09 -8.20
C LEU A 72 0.84 0.75 -7.77
N LEU A 73 0.84 1.35 -6.58
CA LEU A 73 -0.24 2.21 -6.09
C LEU A 73 0.17 3.67 -6.12
N PHE A 74 1.35 3.99 -5.58
CA PHE A 74 1.96 5.32 -5.66
C PHE A 74 3.48 5.25 -5.43
N TYR A 75 4.17 6.34 -5.75
CA TYR A 75 5.55 6.58 -5.38
C TYR A 75 5.78 8.05 -5.03
N THR A 76 6.84 8.32 -4.26
CA THR A 76 7.20 9.66 -3.84
C THR A 76 8.71 9.87 -3.87
N ASN A 77 9.10 11.12 -4.06
CA ASN A 77 10.46 11.64 -3.94
C ASN A 77 10.59 12.66 -2.80
N ASN A 78 9.78 12.51 -1.74
CA ASN A 78 9.67 13.41 -0.58
C ASN A 78 9.00 14.78 -0.83
N CYS A 79 8.96 15.27 -2.08
CA CYS A 79 8.28 16.53 -2.42
C CYS A 79 6.93 16.33 -3.11
N THR A 80 6.76 15.18 -3.77
CA THR A 80 5.57 14.90 -4.56
C THR A 80 5.13 13.46 -4.37
N VAL A 81 3.84 13.23 -4.19
CA VAL A 81 3.22 11.90 -4.20
C VAL A 81 2.50 11.71 -5.52
N ILE A 82 2.90 10.66 -6.24
CA ILE A 82 2.46 10.38 -7.62
C ILE A 82 1.76 9.02 -7.63
N ASP A 83 0.57 8.97 -8.23
CA ASP A 83 -0.25 7.76 -8.31
C ASP A 83 0.28 6.75 -9.36
N LYS A 84 -0.39 5.60 -9.42
CA LYS A 84 -0.11 4.55 -10.40
C LYS A 84 -0.26 4.95 -11.87
N ASN A 85 -0.97 6.05 -12.16
CA ASN A 85 -1.15 6.61 -13.50
C ASN A 85 -0.13 7.72 -13.81
N HIS A 86 0.90 7.87 -12.97
CA HIS A 86 1.92 8.90 -13.07
C HIS A 86 1.38 10.33 -12.94
N GLN A 87 0.26 10.50 -12.24
CA GLN A 87 -0.33 11.79 -11.95
C GLN A 87 -0.09 12.17 -10.49
N ILE A 88 0.09 13.47 -10.23
CA ILE A 88 0.17 13.97 -8.86
C ILE A 88 -1.15 13.66 -8.15
N MET A 89 -1.07 13.05 -6.97
CA MET A 89 -2.24 12.77 -6.15
C MET A 89 -2.83 14.06 -5.59
N GLU A 90 -4.14 14.09 -5.35
CA GLU A 90 -4.75 15.21 -4.63
C GLU A 90 -4.07 15.41 -3.26
N GLY A 91 -3.58 16.63 -3.00
CA GLY A 91 -2.78 16.93 -1.80
C GLY A 91 -1.38 16.33 -1.80
N GLY A 92 -0.90 15.81 -2.93
CA GLY A 92 0.41 15.17 -3.07
C GLY A 92 1.57 16.15 -3.25
N GLU A 93 1.35 17.46 -3.32
CA GLU A 93 2.41 18.48 -3.39
C GLU A 93 2.67 19.08 -2.00
N GLY A 94 3.94 19.18 -1.59
CA GLY A 94 4.34 19.75 -0.30
C GLY A 94 5.83 19.83 -0.08
#